data_AF-A0A845FUC0-F1
#
_entry.id   AF-A0A845FUC0-F1
#
_cell.length_a   1.000
_cell.length_b   1.000
_cell.length_c   1.000
_cell.angle_alpha   90.00
_cell.angle_beta   90.00
_cell.angle_gamma   90.00
#
_symmetry.space_group_name_H-M   'P 1'
#
loop_
_entity.id
_entity.type
_entity.pdbx_description
1 polymer ?
#
loop_
_entity_poly.entity_id
_entity_poly.type
_entity_poly.pdbx_seq_one_letter_code
_entity_poly.pdbx_strand_id
1 'polypeptide(L)'
;MKYKTVATIVPLLALLSAAAAGADTPRKVNAGVLPYACTDQGARYLLAFDPALGRRAWAAFGGGPKGNETADATARREFYEETNCSFNLKEIALVGPSVAHGFYAFVARVPYIDTTTISTPRQCQDVERSRWIWVEHKVLLSALDSPQPKPTVTAIGQGATAYPLWSKSLRAMRQQLQDGLLSEQDPCLK
;
A
#
# COMPACT_ATOMS: atom_id res chain seq x y z
N MET A 1 -16.45 -39.85 63.07
CA MET A 1 -17.57 -38.99 62.62
C MET A 1 -17.01 -37.60 62.34
N LYS A 2 -17.43 -36.96 61.24
CA LYS A 2 -17.23 -35.55 60.82
C LYS A 2 -16.22 -35.25 59.69
N TYR A 3 -16.82 -35.21 58.50
CA TYR A 3 -16.71 -34.30 57.33
C TYR A 3 -15.39 -34.13 56.56
N LYS A 4 -15.42 -34.63 55.32
CA LYS A 4 -14.60 -34.22 54.18
C LYS A 4 -15.09 -32.86 53.67
N THR A 5 -14.20 -31.89 53.52
CA THR A 5 -14.47 -30.66 52.78
C THR A 5 -13.87 -30.80 51.38
N VAL A 6 -14.72 -30.93 50.38
CA VAL A 6 -14.33 -30.88 48.96
C VAL A 6 -14.38 -29.41 48.54
N ALA A 7 -13.22 -28.82 48.24
CA ALA A 7 -13.15 -27.48 47.68
C ALA A 7 -13.38 -27.57 46.16
N THR A 8 -14.58 -27.21 45.72
CA THR A 8 -14.92 -27.03 44.31
C THR A 8 -14.42 -25.66 43.86
N ILE A 9 -13.35 -25.62 43.06
CA ILE A 9 -12.89 -24.39 42.39
C ILE A 9 -13.75 -24.18 41.15
N VAL A 10 -14.58 -23.13 41.17
CA VAL A 10 -15.40 -22.68 40.05
C VAL A 10 -14.46 -22.03 39.01
N PRO A 11 -14.51 -22.41 37.72
CA PRO A 11 -13.77 -21.68 36.69
C PRO A 11 -14.52 -20.38 36.41
N LEU A 12 -13.89 -19.25 36.76
CA LEU A 12 -14.37 -17.92 36.39
C LEU A 12 -14.17 -17.74 34.88
N LEU A 13 -15.20 -18.08 34.10
CA LEU A 13 -15.24 -17.88 32.66
C LEU A 13 -15.39 -16.37 32.39
N ALA A 14 -14.28 -15.67 32.19
CA ALA A 14 -14.28 -14.28 31.76
C ALA A 14 -14.76 -14.20 30.30
N LEU A 15 -16.03 -13.85 30.11
CA LEU A 15 -16.58 -13.44 28.83
C LEU A 15 -15.93 -12.11 28.41
N LEU A 16 -14.86 -12.16 27.61
CA LEU A 16 -14.41 -11.00 26.86
C LEU A 16 -15.42 -10.70 25.75
N SER A 17 -16.35 -9.79 26.02
CA SER A 17 -17.14 -9.15 24.98
C SER A 17 -16.23 -8.24 24.16
N ALA A 18 -15.77 -8.73 23.01
CA ALA A 18 -15.17 -7.90 21.98
C ALA A 18 -16.28 -7.00 21.38
N ALA A 19 -16.45 -5.81 21.95
CA ALA A 19 -17.15 -4.74 21.27
C ALA A 19 -16.31 -4.34 20.06
N ALA A 20 -16.66 -4.86 18.88
CA ALA A 20 -16.19 -4.34 17.62
C ALA A 20 -16.76 -2.93 17.43
N ALA A 21 -16.15 -1.94 18.08
CA ALA A 21 -16.32 -0.55 17.69
C ALA A 21 -15.82 -0.45 16.25
N GLY A 22 -16.74 -0.36 15.29
CA GLY A 22 -16.41 -0.02 13.92
C GLY A 22 -15.73 1.34 13.96
N ALA A 23 -14.39 1.34 13.86
CA ALA A 23 -13.63 2.58 13.78
C ALA A 23 -14.12 3.33 12.55
N ASP A 24 -14.66 4.53 12.75
CA ASP A 24 -15.02 5.41 11.63
C ASP A 24 -13.76 5.68 10.79
N THR A 25 -13.75 5.19 9.55
CA THR A 25 -12.65 5.47 8.64
C THR A 25 -12.57 6.98 8.39
N PRO A 26 -11.40 7.62 8.54
CA PRO A 26 -11.23 9.04 8.31
C PRO A 26 -11.77 9.46 6.93
N ARG A 27 -12.44 10.61 6.87
CA ARG A 27 -13.05 11.16 5.65
C ARG A 27 -12.39 12.46 5.25
N LYS A 28 -12.48 12.79 3.96
CA LYS A 28 -11.91 14.03 3.40
C LYS A 28 -10.41 14.16 3.69
N VAL A 29 -9.69 13.06 3.60
CA VAL A 29 -8.25 12.99 3.81
C VAL A 29 -7.55 12.54 2.54
N ASN A 30 -6.29 12.99 2.36
CA ASN A 30 -5.45 12.48 1.28
C ASN A 30 -5.08 11.02 1.59
N ALA A 31 -5.18 10.17 0.58
CA ALA A 31 -4.92 8.75 0.76
C ALA A 31 -4.39 8.10 -0.51
N GLY A 32 -3.77 6.93 -0.34
CA GLY A 32 -3.17 6.20 -1.45
C GLY A 32 -2.77 4.78 -1.10
N VAL A 33 -2.23 4.09 -2.09
CA VAL A 33 -1.86 2.68 -1.99
C VAL A 33 -0.48 2.43 -2.59
N LEU A 34 0.30 1.60 -1.90
CA LEU A 34 1.45 0.90 -2.43
C LEU A 34 1.00 -0.52 -2.84
N PRO A 35 0.71 -0.75 -4.12
CA PRO A 35 0.28 -2.06 -4.60
C PRO A 35 1.48 -3.00 -4.81
N TYR A 36 1.27 -4.28 -4.55
CA TYR A 36 2.22 -5.34 -4.90
C TYR A 36 1.50 -6.53 -5.52
N ALA A 37 2.18 -7.23 -6.42
CA ALA A 37 1.75 -8.50 -6.97
C ALA A 37 2.70 -9.61 -6.55
N CYS A 38 2.14 -10.78 -6.20
CA CYS A 38 2.94 -11.98 -5.97
C CYS A 38 3.22 -12.68 -7.29
N THR A 39 4.49 -13.04 -7.50
CA THR A 39 4.97 -13.85 -8.62
C THR A 39 5.81 -15.00 -8.09
N ASP A 40 6.20 -15.93 -8.96
CA ASP A 40 7.11 -17.03 -8.58
C ASP A 40 8.50 -16.55 -8.13
N GLN A 41 8.83 -15.29 -8.41
CA GLN A 41 10.09 -14.64 -8.01
C GLN A 41 9.96 -13.75 -6.76
N GLY A 42 8.79 -13.75 -6.11
CA GLY A 42 8.49 -12.90 -4.96
C GLY A 42 7.60 -11.71 -5.29
N ALA A 43 7.51 -10.78 -4.33
CA ALA A 43 6.68 -9.59 -4.42
C ALA A 43 7.29 -8.56 -5.39
N ARG A 44 6.43 -8.02 -6.24
CA ARG A 44 6.75 -6.91 -7.15
C ARG A 44 5.86 -5.74 -6.82
N TYR A 45 6.44 -4.56 -6.64
CA TYR A 45 5.73 -3.34 -6.29
C TYR A 45 5.55 -2.47 -7.53
N LEU A 46 4.32 -2.01 -7.79
CA LEU A 46 4.03 -1.14 -8.92
C LEU A 46 4.23 0.30 -8.49
N LEU A 47 5.00 1.06 -9.27
CA LEU A 47 5.16 2.49 -9.12
C LEU A 47 4.79 3.19 -10.43
N ALA A 48 4.41 4.47 -10.32
CA ALA A 48 4.05 5.30 -11.45
C ALA A 48 4.84 6.60 -11.49
N PHE A 49 5.14 7.09 -12.69
CA PHE A 49 5.82 8.37 -12.89
C PHE A 49 4.81 9.53 -12.87
N ASP A 50 5.02 10.47 -11.96
CA ASP A 50 4.32 11.75 -11.92
C ASP A 50 4.95 12.73 -12.93
N PRO A 51 4.23 13.23 -13.95
CA PRO A 51 4.79 14.20 -14.88
C PRO A 51 4.71 15.65 -14.38
N ALA A 52 3.97 15.94 -13.29
CA ALA A 52 3.70 17.30 -12.87
C ALA A 52 4.95 18.03 -12.38
N LEU A 53 5.05 19.32 -12.72
CA LEU A 53 6.17 20.18 -12.32
C LEU A 53 6.34 20.16 -10.78
N GLY A 54 7.57 19.94 -10.31
CA GLY A 54 7.88 19.80 -8.88
C GLY A 54 7.57 18.42 -8.28
N ARG A 55 6.89 17.52 -9.00
CA ARG A 55 6.62 16.13 -8.59
C ARG A 55 7.29 15.07 -9.48
N ARG A 56 7.98 15.48 -10.56
CA ARG A 56 8.67 14.63 -11.55
C ARG A 56 9.59 13.55 -10.95
N ALA A 57 8.99 12.41 -10.60
CA ALA A 57 9.65 11.26 -9.98
C ALA A 57 8.66 10.07 -9.92
N TRP A 58 9.13 8.93 -9.44
CA TRP A 58 8.35 7.70 -9.30
C TRP A 58 7.74 7.60 -7.91
N ALA A 59 6.49 7.17 -7.84
CA ALA A 59 5.72 7.15 -6.61
C ALA A 59 4.74 5.96 -6.56
N ALA A 60 4.34 5.63 -5.33
CA ALA A 60 3.08 4.94 -5.07
C ALA A 60 1.89 5.82 -5.48
N PHE A 61 0.70 5.23 -5.50
CA PHE A 61 -0.51 5.85 -6.04
C PHE A 61 -1.26 6.61 -4.95
N GLY A 62 -1.88 7.73 -5.29
CA GLY A 62 -2.71 8.46 -4.32
C GLY A 62 -2.84 9.95 -4.57
N GLY A 63 -3.86 10.52 -3.93
CA GLY A 63 -4.28 11.89 -4.16
C GLY A 63 -5.27 12.39 -3.11
N GLY A 64 -6.02 13.41 -3.51
CA GLY A 64 -6.98 14.09 -2.65
C GLY A 64 -8.37 13.46 -2.73
N PRO A 65 -9.20 13.61 -1.70
CA PRO A 65 -10.55 13.07 -1.69
C PRO A 65 -11.46 13.84 -2.67
N LYS A 66 -12.41 13.13 -3.30
CA LYS A 66 -13.55 13.76 -3.99
C LYS A 66 -14.77 13.73 -3.06
N GLY A 67 -15.38 14.89 -2.80
CA GLY A 67 -16.58 15.00 -1.96
C GLY A 67 -16.38 14.57 -0.50
N ASN A 68 -17.07 13.52 -0.06
CA ASN A 68 -17.04 12.99 1.32
C ASN A 68 -16.46 11.57 1.42
N GLU A 69 -15.56 11.22 0.49
CA GLU A 69 -14.85 9.94 0.48
C GLU A 69 -14.17 9.65 1.83
N THR A 70 -14.22 8.38 2.23
CA THR A 70 -13.36 7.80 3.25
C THR A 70 -11.94 7.60 2.69
N ALA A 71 -10.94 7.49 3.57
CA ALA A 71 -9.55 7.30 3.17
C ALA A 71 -9.34 6.09 2.26
N ASP A 72 -10.01 4.98 2.54
CA ASP A 72 -9.96 3.76 1.72
C ASP A 72 -10.63 3.95 0.35
N ALA A 73 -11.74 4.69 0.29
CA ALA A 73 -12.40 5.03 -0.97
C ALA A 73 -11.52 5.94 -1.84
N THR A 74 -10.91 6.96 -1.24
CA THR A 74 -9.93 7.83 -1.92
C THR A 74 -8.74 7.02 -2.43
N ALA A 75 -8.12 6.18 -1.60
CA ALA A 75 -6.98 5.35 -2.01
C ALA A 75 -7.33 4.40 -3.18
N ARG A 76 -8.51 3.78 -3.15
CA ARG A 76 -9.01 2.92 -4.24
C ARG A 76 -9.22 3.71 -5.52
N ARG A 77 -9.99 4.79 -5.47
CA ARG A 77 -10.27 5.62 -6.65
C ARG A 77 -8.98 6.11 -7.30
N GLU A 78 -8.09 6.71 -6.52
CA GLU A 78 -6.82 7.24 -7.02
C GLU A 78 -5.98 6.14 -7.68
N PHE A 79 -5.89 4.95 -7.05
CA PHE A 79 -5.21 3.81 -7.66
C PHE A 79 -5.82 3.41 -9.00
N TYR A 80 -7.15 3.38 -9.10
CA TYR A 80 -7.85 3.01 -10.32
C TYR A 80 -7.62 4.04 -11.44
N GLU A 81 -7.81 5.33 -11.15
CA GLU A 81 -7.58 6.43 -12.10
C GLU A 81 -6.10 6.44 -12.57
N GLU A 82 -5.16 6.38 -11.63
CA GLU A 82 -3.73 6.48 -11.91
C GLU A 82 -3.10 5.20 -12.52
N THR A 83 -3.82 4.07 -12.51
CA THR A 83 -3.47 2.86 -13.29
C THR A 83 -4.22 2.79 -14.60
N ASN A 84 -4.75 3.92 -15.07
CA ASN A 84 -5.50 4.00 -16.31
C ASN A 84 -6.64 2.96 -16.33
N CYS A 85 -7.35 2.83 -15.20
CA CYS A 85 -8.50 1.96 -15.02
C CYS A 85 -8.21 0.46 -15.25
N SER A 86 -6.96 0.02 -15.07
CA SER A 86 -6.54 -1.34 -15.43
C SER A 86 -6.89 -2.40 -14.38
N PHE A 87 -7.23 -1.99 -13.16
CA PHE A 87 -7.49 -2.91 -12.04
C PHE A 87 -8.96 -2.94 -11.65
N ASN A 88 -9.45 -4.11 -11.24
CA ASN A 88 -10.79 -4.25 -10.67
C ASN A 88 -10.77 -3.87 -9.18
N LEU A 89 -11.41 -2.76 -8.81
CA LEU A 89 -11.45 -2.27 -7.43
C LEU A 89 -12.03 -3.25 -6.41
N LYS A 90 -12.90 -4.18 -6.84
CA LYS A 90 -13.50 -5.20 -5.98
C LYS A 90 -12.50 -6.27 -5.54
N GLU A 91 -11.41 -6.44 -6.27
CA GLU A 91 -10.39 -7.47 -6.03
C GLU A 91 -9.25 -6.96 -5.14
N ILE A 92 -9.26 -5.68 -4.78
CA ILE A 92 -8.18 -5.05 -4.01
C ILE A 92 -8.53 -5.12 -2.53
N ALA A 93 -7.74 -5.85 -1.75
CA ALA A 93 -7.82 -5.81 -0.29
C ALA A 93 -6.77 -4.82 0.23
N LEU A 94 -7.23 -3.69 0.77
CA LEU A 94 -6.36 -2.71 1.41
C LEU A 94 -6.01 -3.19 2.82
N VAL A 95 -4.73 -3.08 3.18
CA VAL A 95 -4.20 -3.25 4.54
C VAL A 95 -3.72 -1.89 5.03
N GLY A 96 -4.10 -1.51 6.24
CA GLY A 96 -3.72 -0.25 6.89
C GLY A 96 -4.91 0.48 7.52
N PRO A 97 -4.86 1.83 7.63
CA PRO A 97 -3.84 2.72 7.10
C PRO A 97 -2.60 2.87 8.00
N SER A 98 -1.46 3.16 7.36
CA SER A 98 -0.31 3.86 7.97
C SER A 98 -0.47 5.36 7.70
N VAL A 99 -0.02 6.23 8.61
CA VAL A 99 -0.22 7.69 8.46
C VAL A 99 1.11 8.44 8.46
N ALA A 100 1.42 9.09 7.35
CA ALA A 100 2.62 9.93 7.19
C ALA A 100 2.23 11.37 6.85
N HIS A 101 2.44 12.31 7.78
CA HIS A 101 2.14 13.74 7.60
C HIS A 101 0.71 14.00 7.06
N GLY A 102 -0.29 13.32 7.63
CA GLY A 102 -1.69 13.46 7.25
C GLY A 102 -2.08 12.76 5.94
N PHE A 103 -1.17 12.00 5.32
CA PHE A 103 -1.48 11.10 4.21
C PHE A 103 -1.72 9.69 4.72
N TYR A 104 -2.86 9.11 4.36
CA TYR A 104 -3.28 7.76 4.76
C TYR A 104 -2.84 6.75 3.70
N ALA A 105 -1.81 5.97 4.00
CA ALA A 105 -1.18 5.04 3.08
C ALA A 105 -1.57 3.60 3.39
N PHE A 106 -2.08 2.91 2.38
CA PHE A 106 -2.43 1.49 2.43
C PHE A 106 -1.43 0.66 1.62
N VAL A 107 -1.33 -0.63 1.94
CA VAL A 107 -0.66 -1.61 1.08
C VAL A 107 -1.74 -2.53 0.51
N ALA A 108 -1.58 -2.98 -0.74
CA ALA A 108 -2.56 -3.88 -1.34
C ALA A 108 -1.93 -4.95 -2.21
N ARG A 109 -2.38 -6.19 -2.05
CA ARG A 109 -2.11 -7.22 -3.04
C ARG A 109 -3.01 -7.02 -4.26
N VAL A 110 -2.43 -7.06 -5.44
CA VAL A 110 -3.12 -6.91 -6.73
C VAL A 110 -2.67 -8.02 -7.70
N PRO A 111 -3.46 -8.32 -8.76
CA PRO A 111 -2.97 -9.18 -9.84
C PRO A 111 -1.77 -8.54 -10.53
N TYR A 112 -0.84 -9.36 -11.04
CA TYR A 112 0.23 -8.85 -11.89
C TYR A 112 -0.37 -8.49 -13.27
N ILE A 113 -0.21 -7.23 -13.67
CA ILE A 113 -0.58 -6.73 -15.00
C ILE A 113 0.68 -6.14 -15.63
N ASP A 114 0.98 -6.52 -16.87
CA ASP A 114 2.12 -5.96 -17.58
C ASP A 114 1.96 -4.44 -17.79
N THR A 115 3.05 -3.68 -17.61
CA THR A 115 2.99 -2.21 -17.70
C THR A 115 2.61 -1.70 -19.09
N THR A 116 2.84 -2.48 -20.16
CA THR A 116 2.35 -2.17 -21.51
C THR A 116 0.82 -2.27 -21.59
N THR A 117 0.23 -3.23 -20.87
CA THR A 117 -1.22 -3.35 -20.73
C THR A 117 -1.76 -2.16 -19.95
N ILE A 118 -1.11 -1.75 -18.86
CA ILE A 118 -1.52 -0.54 -18.10
C ILE A 118 -1.46 0.70 -19.00
N SER A 119 -0.41 0.82 -19.81
CA SER A 119 -0.19 1.96 -20.72
C SER A 119 -1.10 1.99 -21.95
N THR A 120 -1.88 0.95 -22.21
CA THR A 120 -2.79 0.89 -23.35
C THR A 120 -3.88 1.97 -23.21
N PRO A 121 -4.12 2.84 -24.20
CA PRO A 121 -5.14 3.89 -24.10
C PRO A 121 -6.53 3.33 -23.75
N ARG A 122 -7.18 3.91 -22.75
CA ARG A 122 -8.54 3.58 -22.32
C ARG A 122 -9.35 4.86 -22.10
N GLN A 123 -10.67 4.73 -22.09
CA GLN A 123 -11.55 5.79 -21.61
C GLN A 123 -11.53 5.81 -20.08
N CYS A 124 -10.41 6.26 -19.52
CA CYS A 124 -10.23 6.47 -18.09
C CYS A 124 -10.15 7.98 -17.81
N GLN A 125 -10.89 8.44 -16.82
CA GLN A 125 -10.88 9.84 -16.41
C GLN A 125 -9.73 10.11 -15.43
N ASP A 126 -9.22 11.33 -15.43
CA ASP A 126 -8.26 11.84 -14.45
C ASP A 126 -6.95 11.03 -14.33
N VAL A 127 -6.46 10.47 -15.44
CA VAL A 127 -5.17 9.77 -15.47
C VAL A 127 -4.03 10.80 -15.37
N GLU A 128 -3.49 11.00 -14.15
CA GLU A 128 -2.37 11.92 -13.92
C GLU A 128 -0.99 11.29 -14.17
N ARG A 129 -0.90 9.95 -14.18
CA ARG A 129 0.36 9.21 -14.36
C ARG A 129 0.62 8.93 -15.84
N SER A 130 1.90 8.91 -16.21
CA SER A 130 2.29 8.72 -17.63
C SER A 130 3.06 7.45 -17.95
N ARG A 131 3.65 6.80 -16.93
CA ARG A 131 4.44 5.56 -17.07
C ARG A 131 4.38 4.74 -15.79
N TRP A 132 4.59 3.43 -15.90
CA TRP A 132 4.55 2.49 -14.78
C TRP A 132 5.75 1.54 -14.82
N ILE A 133 6.22 1.12 -13.65
CA ILE A 133 7.30 0.13 -13.49
C ILE A 133 6.96 -0.85 -12.37
N TRP A 134 7.36 -2.10 -12.55
CA TRP A 134 7.44 -3.07 -11.46
C TRP A 134 8.86 -3.08 -10.88
N VAL A 135 8.93 -3.07 -9.55
CA VAL A 135 10.19 -3.08 -8.78
C VAL A 135 10.19 -4.31 -7.87
N GLU A 136 11.32 -5.02 -7.81
CA GLU A 136 11.48 -6.16 -6.90
C GLU A 136 11.44 -5.70 -5.44
N HIS A 137 10.90 -6.54 -4.56
CA HIS A 137 10.81 -6.27 -3.12
C HIS A 137 12.14 -5.79 -2.50
N LYS A 138 13.23 -6.54 -2.71
CA LYS A 138 14.57 -6.20 -2.19
C LYS A 138 15.10 -4.86 -2.71
N VAL A 139 14.78 -4.52 -3.97
CA VAL A 139 15.21 -3.27 -4.60
C VAL A 139 14.47 -2.10 -3.98
N LEU A 140 13.16 -2.24 -3.75
CA LEU A 140 12.39 -1.23 -3.05
C LEU A 140 12.92 -1.05 -1.62
N LEU A 141 13.08 -2.13 -0.84
CA LEU A 141 13.58 -2.03 0.54
C LEU A 141 14.97 -1.38 0.62
N SER A 142 15.89 -1.75 -0.27
CA SER A 142 17.21 -1.10 -0.33
C SER A 142 17.12 0.41 -0.61
N ALA A 143 16.20 0.83 -1.49
CA ALA A 143 15.95 2.25 -1.74
C ALA A 143 15.30 2.95 -0.53
N LEU A 144 14.43 2.27 0.21
CA LEU A 144 13.83 2.81 1.43
C LEU A 144 14.84 2.96 2.56
N ASP A 145 15.78 2.03 2.72
CA ASP A 145 16.85 2.09 3.74
C ASP A 145 17.95 3.11 3.40
N SER A 146 18.09 3.45 2.12
CA SER A 146 19.15 4.36 1.66
C SER A 146 19.14 5.73 2.37
N PRO A 147 20.30 6.21 2.87
CA PRO A 147 20.41 7.53 3.50
C PRO A 147 20.41 8.67 2.47
N GLN A 148 20.42 8.36 1.17
CA GLN A 148 20.42 9.37 0.12
C GLN A 148 19.11 10.18 0.14
N PRO A 149 19.16 11.50 -0.17
CA PRO A 149 17.97 12.35 -0.16
C PRO A 149 16.97 12.02 -1.27
N LYS A 150 17.43 11.39 -2.37
CA LYS A 150 16.63 10.98 -3.52
C LYS A 150 17.06 9.58 -3.97
N PRO A 151 16.75 8.53 -3.20
CA PRO A 151 17.09 7.17 -3.58
C PRO A 151 16.39 6.80 -4.89
N THR A 152 17.03 5.89 -5.61
CA THR A 152 16.54 5.38 -6.90
C THR A 152 16.24 3.90 -6.79
N VAL A 153 15.35 3.43 -7.66
CA VAL A 153 15.09 2.00 -7.88
C VAL A 153 15.44 1.62 -9.31
N THR A 154 15.64 0.33 -9.57
CA THR A 154 15.68 -0.23 -10.93
C THR A 154 14.38 -0.98 -11.19
N ALA A 155 13.94 -0.97 -12.46
CA ALA A 155 12.73 -1.67 -12.87
C ALA A 155 13.05 -3.05 -13.47
N ILE A 156 12.17 -4.00 -13.24
CA ILE A 156 12.26 -5.35 -13.79
C ILE A 156 12.28 -5.28 -15.32
N GLY A 157 13.26 -5.94 -15.94
CA GLY A 157 13.39 -6.00 -17.40
C GLY A 157 13.90 -4.71 -18.08
N GLN A 158 14.30 -3.68 -17.33
CA GLN A 158 14.74 -2.39 -17.89
C GLN A 158 16.22 -2.05 -17.60
N GLY A 159 17.03 -3.07 -17.30
CA GLY A 159 18.46 -2.95 -17.05
C GLY A 159 18.78 -2.12 -15.81
N ALA A 160 19.96 -1.46 -15.82
CA ALA A 160 20.45 -0.65 -14.70
C ALA A 160 19.91 0.79 -14.67
N THR A 161 18.79 1.06 -15.36
CA THR A 161 18.19 2.40 -15.39
C THR A 161 17.70 2.80 -14.00
N ALA A 162 18.16 3.95 -13.52
CA ALA A 162 17.82 4.46 -12.19
C ALA A 162 16.57 5.35 -12.22
N TYR A 163 15.60 5.03 -11.36
CA TYR A 163 14.31 5.71 -11.26
C TYR A 163 14.18 6.42 -9.90
N PRO A 164 14.30 7.75 -9.84
CA PRO A 164 14.28 8.47 -8.56
C PRO A 164 12.89 8.46 -7.93
N LEU A 165 12.83 8.18 -6.63
CA LEU A 165 11.60 8.17 -5.86
C LEU A 165 11.18 9.59 -5.43
N TRP A 166 9.89 9.88 -5.53
CA TRP A 166 9.34 11.15 -5.09
C TRP A 166 9.35 11.24 -3.57
N SER A 167 9.90 12.33 -3.00
CA SER A 167 10.17 12.43 -1.57
C SER A 167 8.94 12.28 -0.67
N LYS A 168 7.73 12.67 -1.11
CA LYS A 168 6.51 12.46 -0.31
C LYS A 168 6.11 10.99 -0.28
N SER A 169 6.14 10.32 -1.44
CA SER A 169 5.86 8.89 -1.54
C SER A 169 6.90 8.06 -0.79
N LEU A 170 8.19 8.41 -0.90
CA LEU A 170 9.27 7.77 -0.13
C LEU A 170 9.01 7.82 1.38
N ARG A 171 8.55 8.96 1.91
CA ARG A 171 8.21 9.08 3.33
C ARG A 171 7.03 8.19 3.72
N ALA A 172 5.97 8.15 2.90
CA ALA A 172 4.84 7.27 3.16
C ALA A 172 5.25 5.79 3.17
N MET A 173 6.05 5.35 2.19
CA MET A 173 6.53 3.96 2.13
C MET A 173 7.46 3.60 3.30
N ARG A 174 8.31 4.54 3.75
CA ARG A 174 9.12 4.36 4.97
C ARG A 174 8.25 4.23 6.22
N GLN A 175 7.20 5.04 6.34
CA GLN A 175 6.27 4.91 7.46
C GLN A 175 5.53 3.56 7.42
N GLN A 176 5.11 3.11 6.24
CA GLN A 176 4.49 1.79 6.08
C GLN A 176 5.43 0.65 6.49
N LEU A 177 6.74 0.78 6.23
CA LEU A 177 7.76 -0.17 6.70
C LEU A 177 7.88 -0.15 8.23
N GLN A 178 7.97 1.03 8.83
CA GLN A 178 8.06 1.20 10.29
C GLN A 178 6.83 0.66 11.02
N ASP A 179 5.64 0.86 10.44
CA ASP A 179 4.37 0.40 11.00
C ASP A 179 4.12 -1.11 10.73
N GLY A 180 5.00 -1.78 9.98
CA GLY A 180 4.88 -3.20 9.65
C GLY A 180 3.84 -3.55 8.57
N LEU A 181 3.30 -2.57 7.84
CA LEU A 181 2.41 -2.81 6.71
C LEU A 181 3.19 -3.24 5.46
N LEU A 182 4.34 -2.60 5.23
CA LEU A 182 5.34 -3.09 4.29
C LEU A 182 6.31 -3.95 5.11
N SER A 183 6.37 -5.25 4.81
CA SER A 183 7.22 -6.19 5.54
C SER A 183 8.68 -6.08 5.11
N GLU A 184 9.63 -6.34 6.03
CA GLU A 184 11.04 -6.55 5.67
C GLU A 184 11.27 -7.89 4.95
N GLN A 185 10.43 -8.89 5.26
CA GLN A 185 10.39 -10.16 4.55
C GLN A 185 9.47 -10.05 3.34
N ASP A 186 9.82 -10.74 2.24
CA ASP A 186 9.00 -10.76 1.05
C ASP A 186 7.63 -11.43 1.36
N PRO A 187 6.50 -10.71 1.24
CA PRO A 187 5.19 -11.24 1.61
C PRO A 187 4.69 -12.36 0.69
N CYS A 188 5.38 -12.62 -0.42
CA CYS A 188 5.03 -13.63 -1.40
C CYS A 188 5.96 -14.85 -1.37
N LEU A 189 7.03 -14.82 -0.58
CA LEU A 189 7.93 -15.95 -0.38
C LEU A 189 7.75 -16.48 1.04
N LYS A 190 7.65 -17.80 1.17
CA LYS A 190 7.55 -18.49 2.47
C LYS A 190 8.92 -18.94 2.94
#